data_AF-A0A950S3B5-F1
#
_entry.id   AF-A0A950S3B5-F1
#
_cell.length_a   1.000
_cell.length_b   1.000
_cell.length_c   1.000
_cell.angle_alpha   90.00
_cell.angle_beta   90.00
_cell.angle_gamma   90.00
#
_symmetry.space_group_name_H-M   'P 1'
#
loop_
_entity.id
_entity.type
_entity.pdbx_description
1 polymer ?
#
loop_
_entity_poly.entity_id
_entity_poly.type
_entity_poly.pdbx_seq_one_letter_code
_entity_poly.pdbx_strand_id
1 'polypeptide(L)' 'MLDQRTPPLAVGDAAPRFSLPASTGEHVSLDEALARGPVVLLWYVFDFGRV' A
#
# COMPACT_ATOMS: atom_id res chain seq x y z
N MET A 1 -0.28 18.18 8.40
CA MET A 1 -1.75 18.08 8.24
C MET A 1 -2.01 17.25 7.00
N LEU A 2 -2.26 15.95 7.15
CA LEU A 2 -2.72 15.12 6.02
C LEU A 2 -4.12 15.63 5.65
N ASP A 3 -4.33 15.96 4.39
CA ASP A 3 -5.66 16.31 3.90
C ASP A 3 -6.54 15.06 4.01
N GLN A 4 -7.51 15.06 4.93
CA GLN A 4 -8.38 13.92 5.22
C GLN A 4 -9.48 13.72 4.15
N ARG A 5 -9.32 14.29 2.96
CA ARG A 5 -10.33 14.28 1.89
C ARG A 5 -10.26 13.06 0.96
N THR A 6 -9.87 11.89 1.47
CA THR A 6 -10.15 10.65 0.73
C THR A 6 -11.55 10.18 1.16
N PRO A 7 -12.55 10.16 0.26
CA PRO A 7 -13.84 9.59 0.57
C PRO A 7 -13.67 8.14 1.04
N PRO A 8 -14.55 7.64 1.93
CA PRO A 8 -14.47 6.27 2.42
C PRO A 8 -14.49 5.29 1.23
N LEU A 9 -13.54 4.36 1.20
CA LEU A 9 -13.47 3.32 0.17
C LEU A 9 -14.66 2.35 0.33
N ALA A 10 -15.35 2.07 -0.77
CA ALA A 10 -16.40 1.06 -0.87
C ALA A 10 -15.89 -0.21 -1.55
N VAL A 11 -16.61 -1.32 -1.34
CA VAL A 11 -16.33 -2.56 -2.08
C VAL A 11 -16.57 -2.35 -3.57
N GLY A 12 -15.58 -2.70 -4.39
CA GLY A 12 -15.61 -2.50 -5.84
C GLY A 12 -14.86 -1.26 -6.31
N ASP A 13 -14.49 -0.35 -5.41
CA ASP A 13 -13.63 0.79 -5.75
C ASP A 13 -12.24 0.31 -6.20
N ALA A 14 -11.68 1.01 -7.18
CA ALA A 14 -10.29 0.79 -7.57
C ALA A 14 -9.36 1.21 -6.43
N ALA A 15 -8.44 0.32 -6.05
CA ALA A 15 -7.41 0.65 -5.07
C ALA A 15 -6.53 1.82 -5.56
N PRO A 16 -6.18 2.78 -4.70
CA PRO A 16 -5.27 3.86 -5.08
C PRO A 16 -3.92 3.30 -5.53
N ARG A 17 -3.44 3.74 -6.69
CA ARG A 17 -2.10 3.38 -7.17
C ARG A 17 -1.03 3.94 -6.26
N PHE A 18 -0.01 3.15 -5.97
CA PHE A 18 1.17 3.59 -5.26
C PHE A 18 2.42 2.88 -5.77
N SER A 19 3.55 3.56 -5.56
CA SER A 19 4.88 2.97 -5.56
C SER A 19 5.57 3.45 -4.29
N LEU A 20 5.94 2.51 -3.42
CA LEU A 20 6.49 2.80 -2.09
C LEU A 20 7.85 2.11 -1.92
N PRO A 21 8.82 2.75 -1.23
CA PRO A 21 10.09 2.10 -0.94
C PRO A 21 9.88 0.94 0.04
N ALA A 22 10.50 -0.21 -0.24
CA ALA A 22 10.56 -1.33 0.67
C ALA A 22 11.85 -1.31 1.51
N SER A 23 11.82 -2.01 2.64
CA SER A 23 12.98 -2.16 3.52
C SER A 23 14.16 -2.91 2.87
N THR A 24 13.90 -3.64 1.79
CA THR A 24 14.91 -4.31 0.95
C THR A 24 15.71 -3.34 0.08
N GLY A 25 15.28 -2.07 -0.02
CA GLY A 25 15.89 -1.06 -0.89
C GLY A 25 15.27 -0.99 -2.29
N GLU A 26 14.39 -1.93 -2.65
CA GLU A 26 13.62 -1.87 -3.90
C GLU A 26 12.30 -1.13 -3.71
N HIS A 27 11.73 -0.61 -4.80
CA HIS A 27 10.37 -0.08 -4.79
C HIS A 27 9.35 -1.20 -5.01
N VAL A 28 8.21 -1.09 -4.33
CA VAL A 28 7.04 -1.95 -4.55
C VAL A 28 5.93 -1.13 -5.18
N SER A 29 5.51 -1.56 -6.38
CA SER A 29 4.36 -1.02 -7.11
C SER A 29 3.12 -1.90 -6.92
N LEU A 30 1.97 -1.28 -6.63
CA LEU A 30 0.69 -2.00 -6.54
C LEU A 30 0.29 -2.64 -7.88
N ASP A 31 0.47 -1.91 -8.99
CA ASP A 31 0.09 -2.41 -10.32
C ASP A 31 0.88 -3.67 -10.70
N GLU A 32 2.18 -3.70 -10.38
CA GLU A 32 3.02 -4.89 -10.62
C GLU A 32 2.65 -6.07 -9.73
N ALA A 33 2.29 -5.81 -8.46
CA ALA A 33 1.84 -6.85 -7.55
C ALA A 33 0.50 -7.47 -8.02
N LEU A 34 -0.46 -6.63 -8.43
CA LEU A 34 -1.74 -7.07 -8.97
C LEU A 34 -1.61 -7.85 -10.28
N ALA A 35 -0.64 -7.51 -11.12
CA ALA A 35 -0.35 -8.28 -12.34
C ALA A 35 0.10 -9.72 -12.04
N ARG A 36 0.63 -9.99 -10.84
CA ARG A 36 1.04 -11.33 -10.38
C ARG A 36 -0.06 -12.08 -9.63
N GLY A 37 -1.03 -11.37 -9.04
CA GLY A 37 -2.16 -11.98 -8.35
C GLY A 37 -2.84 -11.07 -7.32
N PRO A 38 -3.80 -11.59 -6.55
CA PRO A 38 -4.48 -10.84 -5.49
C PRO A 38 -3.50 -10.31 -4.44
N VAL A 39 -3.77 -9.10 -3.94
CA VAL A 39 -2.92 -8.41 -2.97
C VAL A 39 -3.70 -8.12 -1.69
N VAL A 40 -3.05 -8.31 -0.54
CA VAL A 40 -3.52 -7.83 0.76
C VAL A 40 -2.65 -6.65 1.17
N LEU A 41 -3.26 -5.49 1.39
CA LEU A 41 -2.60 -4.29 1.91
C LEU A 41 -3.03 -4.08 3.36
N LEU A 42 -2.05 -3.87 4.23
CA LEU A 42 -2.27 -3.65 5.67
C LEU A 42 -1.41 -2.48 6.15
N TRP A 43 -1.96 -1.67 7.04
CA TRP A 43 -1.24 -0.61 7.73
C TRP A 43 -1.04 -1.01 9.17
N TYR A 44 0.16 -0.77 9.68
CA TYR A 44 0.51 -0.99 11.07
C TYR A 44 1.26 0.24 11.59
N VAL A 45 1.11 0.52 12.89
CA VAL A 45 1.64 1.75 13.50
C VAL A 45 3.13 1.62 13.82
N PHE A 46 3.62 0.41 14.10
CA PHE A 46 5.02 0.17 14.44
C PHE A 46 5.56 -1.12 13.82
N ASP A 47 6.75 -1.01 13.23
CA ASP A 47 7.61 -2.14 12.89
C ASP A 47 8.64 -2.31 14.01
N PHE A 48 8.74 -3.53 14.55
CA PHE A 48 9.84 -3.87 15.48
C PHE A 48 10.93 -4.69 14.77
N GLY A 49 10.83 -4.89 13.46
CA GLY A 49 11.79 -5.62 12.65
C GLY A 49 12.97 -4.75 12.20
N ARG A 50 13.93 -4.51 13.10
CA ARG A 50 15.33 -4.22 12.78
C ARG A 50 16.19 -4.32 14.06
N VAL A 51 17.06 -5.33 14.10
CA VAL A 51 18.32 -5.36 14.85
C VAL A 51 19.46 -5.21 13.87
#